data_AF-A0A0T6DNH4-F1
#
_entry.id   AF-A0A0T6DNH4-F1
#
_cell.length_a   1.000
_cell.length_b   1.000
_cell.length_c   1.000
_cell.angle_alpha   90.00
_cell.angle_beta   90.00
_cell.angle_gamma   90.00
#
_symmetry.space_group_name_H-M   'P 1'
#
loop_
_entity.id
_entity.type
_entity.pdbx_description
1 polymer ?
#
loop_
_entity_poly.entity_id
_entity_poly.type
_entity_poly.pdbx_seq_one_letter_code
_entity_poly.pdbx_strand_id
1 'polypeptide(L)'
;MYHANRPPRLTKAASHSLNKLSESSLSKLFGQTDSRNSVVLSFSNSIKIGLSVTLLVIATSAHSKDGDDSQAMPFANHSWQTVESQSLELPNLRGQGLSFAEQYQNKMLGEWSLQNINGRVKMEHDPWVQETVKDMTWRLNAQARQQAPLGLVILDNPSINAFAAPGGVIGINTGTILAAKSMDELASVIAHEVAHISQRHYEHSADERKKALLMQVGGMLAAIAASAVDGDAAAAVMAGSQTASMNSSMAFSRNNEREADRVGMQIMTQAGYDPRAMPRFFATMNQQSQLNQVENRFLPSFVRSHPLSDERLSESQSRAGQYPTLSLSQQQRHQALFDLLYWRVQATGKHASEVTLTTAAKNSLGAKLALVSWYGEQQRIEEANEVLAQINKLPNTQRQSLEPLLSITHSQLLSEQGKWQQAADILESQQRLYPERRDLRLYLAEALTNSNQPLRAQALLKPLTEQQPSDRYAWQSLQLANEKLAKTATSPQLANIATINALRYRSYDQLWNGRYESALTSLTQAKQLTENLQATAQSNSARPLLANINAEIKAIKTAKDFEP
;
A
#
# COMPACT_ATOMS: atom_id res chain seq x y z
N MET A 1 42.18 -29.78 26.15
CA MET A 1 42.18 -30.74 25.02
C MET A 1 40.93 -30.46 24.19
N TYR A 2 41.08 -30.05 22.91
CA TYR A 2 40.82 -30.89 21.71
C TYR A 2 39.37 -31.43 21.65
N HIS A 3 38.57 -31.35 20.58
CA HIS A 3 38.62 -30.69 19.24
C HIS A 3 37.20 -30.88 18.60
N ALA A 4 36.69 -30.20 17.56
CA ALA A 4 37.10 -29.04 16.74
C ALA A 4 35.85 -28.45 16.02
N ASN A 5 35.94 -27.25 15.43
CA ASN A 5 34.88 -26.61 14.64
C ASN A 5 35.28 -26.50 13.15
N ARG A 6 34.33 -26.60 12.19
CA ARG A 6 34.54 -26.29 10.76
C ARG A 6 33.27 -25.73 10.08
N PRO A 7 33.35 -24.56 9.40
CA PRO A 7 32.30 -24.04 8.51
C PRO A 7 32.69 -24.16 7.01
N PRO A 8 31.73 -24.05 6.07
CA PRO A 8 32.00 -23.78 4.65
C PRO A 8 32.11 -22.25 4.42
N ARG A 9 33.30 -21.73 4.09
CA ARG A 9 33.81 -21.51 2.72
C ARG A 9 33.04 -20.52 1.85
N LEU A 10 33.35 -19.23 2.04
CA LEU A 10 33.31 -18.21 0.99
C LEU A 10 34.59 -18.29 0.14
N THR A 11 34.48 -18.09 -1.17
CA THR A 11 35.64 -17.94 -2.07
C THR A 11 35.76 -16.50 -2.55
N LYS A 12 36.90 -15.85 -2.28
CA LYS A 12 37.26 -14.52 -2.78
C LYS A 12 38.70 -14.53 -3.29
N ALA A 13 38.88 -14.30 -4.58
CA ALA A 13 40.12 -13.89 -5.24
C ALA A 13 39.72 -13.19 -6.55
N ALA A 14 40.35 -12.10 -7.00
CA ALA A 14 41.55 -11.44 -6.50
C ALA A 14 41.39 -9.91 -6.50
N SER A 15 42.22 -9.22 -5.73
CA SER A 15 42.30 -7.75 -5.67
C SER A 15 43.76 -7.31 -5.65
N HIS A 16 44.27 -6.76 -6.75
CA HIS A 16 45.51 -5.96 -6.76
C HIS A 16 45.63 -5.11 -8.03
N SER A 17 45.25 -3.84 -7.92
CA SER A 17 46.19 -2.72 -8.03
C SER A 17 45.53 -1.45 -7.47
N LEU A 18 46.32 -0.63 -6.79
CA LEU A 18 45.93 0.68 -6.27
C LEU A 18 46.97 1.72 -6.69
N ASN A 19 46.52 2.96 -6.76
CA ASN A 19 47.30 4.19 -6.92
C ASN A 19 48.05 4.38 -8.26
N LYS A 20 47.53 5.30 -9.10
CA LYS A 20 48.22 6.58 -9.35
C LYS A 20 47.36 7.59 -10.12
N LEU A 21 47.53 8.87 -9.75
CA LEU A 21 47.10 10.11 -10.43
C LEU A 21 45.60 10.43 -10.43
N SER A 22 45.16 11.70 -10.38
CA SER A 22 45.62 12.88 -9.60
C SER A 22 44.56 13.99 -9.77
N GLU A 23 44.53 14.93 -8.83
CA GLU A 23 43.73 16.17 -8.83
C GLU A 23 43.65 16.86 -10.21
N SER A 24 42.43 17.14 -10.72
CA SER A 24 42.13 18.23 -11.70
C SER A 24 40.67 18.27 -12.24
N SER A 25 39.64 18.37 -11.37
CA SER A 25 38.24 18.55 -11.85
C SER A 25 37.33 19.48 -11.00
N LEU A 26 37.87 20.28 -10.07
CA LEU A 26 37.07 21.07 -9.11
C LEU A 26 37.22 22.61 -9.25
N SER A 27 37.50 23.12 -10.45
CA SER A 27 37.77 24.56 -10.68
C SER A 27 36.97 25.21 -11.83
N LYS A 28 35.77 24.69 -12.17
CA LYS A 28 34.93 25.22 -13.27
C LYS A 28 33.47 25.55 -12.94
N LEU A 29 33.09 25.63 -11.65
CA LEU A 29 31.69 25.86 -11.25
C LEU A 29 31.41 27.14 -10.46
N PHE A 30 32.39 28.00 -10.23
CA PHE A 30 32.16 29.34 -9.65
C PHE A 30 32.93 30.42 -10.42
N GLY A 31 32.19 31.23 -11.18
CA GLY A 31 32.62 32.44 -11.87
C GLY A 31 31.60 33.54 -11.64
N GLN A 32 32.06 34.79 -11.53
CA GLN A 32 31.32 35.89 -10.89
C GLN A 32 30.10 36.43 -11.64
N THR A 33 29.25 37.08 -10.86
CA THR A 33 28.11 37.94 -11.22
C THR A 33 28.50 39.17 -12.03
N ASP A 34 27.62 39.64 -12.94
CA ASP A 34 27.23 41.06 -12.87
C ASP A 34 25.86 41.44 -13.50
N SER A 35 25.29 42.50 -12.94
CA SER A 35 24.17 43.40 -13.31
C SER A 35 23.04 43.04 -14.32
N ARG A 36 21.80 43.19 -13.82
CA ARG A 36 20.63 43.89 -14.43
C ARG A 36 20.19 43.55 -15.87
N ASN A 37 19.10 42.78 -15.98
CA ASN A 37 17.84 43.29 -16.58
C ASN A 37 16.65 42.36 -16.26
N SER A 38 15.53 42.94 -15.83
CA SER A 38 14.29 42.22 -15.52
C SER A 38 13.40 42.10 -16.75
N VAL A 39 13.22 40.88 -17.27
CA VAL A 39 12.21 40.56 -18.29
C VAL A 39 11.25 39.53 -17.72
N VAL A 40 9.99 39.93 -17.52
CA VAL A 40 8.91 39.04 -17.11
C VAL A 40 8.41 38.29 -18.35
N LEU A 41 8.72 37.00 -18.45
CA LEU A 41 8.16 36.10 -19.46
C LEU A 41 7.05 35.26 -18.83
N SER A 42 5.79 35.64 -19.12
CA SER A 42 4.62 34.81 -18.84
C SER A 42 4.54 33.69 -19.87
N PHE A 43 4.67 32.43 -19.44
CA PHE A 43 4.48 31.26 -20.30
C PHE A 43 3.13 30.59 -20.03
N SER A 44 2.14 30.95 -20.85
CA SER A 44 0.81 30.36 -20.87
C SER A 44 0.77 29.10 -21.76
N ASN A 45 0.99 27.92 -21.18
CA ASN A 45 0.84 26.66 -21.91
C ASN A 45 -0.61 26.14 -21.89
N SER A 46 -1.32 26.37 -23.00
CA SER A 46 -2.67 25.85 -23.24
C SER A 46 -2.62 24.51 -23.98
N ILE A 47 -2.98 23.40 -23.32
CA ILE A 47 -3.09 22.08 -23.97
C ILE A 47 -4.45 21.98 -24.67
N LYS A 48 -4.46 22.01 -26.02
CA LYS A 48 -5.67 21.74 -26.82
C LYS A 48 -5.87 20.24 -27.00
N ILE A 49 -6.94 19.69 -26.43
CA ILE A 49 -7.42 18.33 -26.72
C ILE A 49 -8.59 18.45 -27.71
N GLY A 50 -8.41 17.97 -28.94
CA GLY A 50 -9.47 17.87 -29.93
C GLY A 50 -10.30 16.60 -29.72
N LEU A 51 -11.61 16.74 -29.54
CA LEU A 51 -12.57 15.65 -29.43
C LEU A 51 -13.66 15.83 -30.48
N SER A 52 -13.53 15.11 -31.61
CA SER A 52 -14.59 15.05 -32.62
C SER A 52 -15.66 14.06 -32.19
N VAL A 53 -16.84 14.57 -31.82
CA VAL A 53 -18.04 13.75 -31.60
C VAL A 53 -18.89 13.76 -32.87
N THR A 54 -18.81 12.69 -33.65
CA THR A 54 -19.74 12.48 -34.77
C THR A 54 -21.05 11.92 -34.24
N LEU A 55 -22.04 12.79 -34.03
CA LEU A 55 -23.37 12.37 -33.59
C LEU A 55 -24.23 11.96 -34.79
N LEU A 56 -24.44 10.66 -34.98
CA LEU A 56 -25.35 10.14 -36.01
C LEU A 56 -26.79 10.17 -35.48
N VAL A 57 -27.56 11.20 -35.84
CA VAL A 57 -28.98 11.30 -35.49
C VAL A 57 -29.80 10.48 -36.49
N ILE A 58 -30.31 9.32 -36.05
CA ILE A 58 -31.36 8.59 -36.76
C ILE A 58 -32.71 9.18 -36.32
N ALA A 59 -33.30 10.03 -37.17
CA ALA A 59 -34.64 10.56 -36.95
C ALA A 59 -35.68 9.62 -37.57
N THR A 60 -36.42 8.89 -36.73
CA THR A 60 -37.66 8.21 -37.14
C THR A 60 -38.86 9.11 -36.89
N SER A 61 -39.55 9.52 -37.95
CA SER A 61 -40.88 10.13 -37.89
C SER A 61 -41.79 9.55 -38.97
N ALA A 62 -43.04 9.27 -38.62
CA ALA A 62 -44.03 8.67 -39.50
C ALA A 62 -45.34 9.46 -39.44
N HIS A 63 -45.91 9.75 -40.62
CA HIS A 63 -47.26 10.32 -40.86
C HIS A 63 -47.56 11.70 -40.22
N SER A 64 -48.10 12.69 -40.95
CA SER A 64 -49.31 12.60 -41.77
C SER A 64 -49.32 13.59 -42.96
N LYS A 65 -50.41 13.57 -43.73
CA LYS A 65 -50.68 14.41 -44.91
C LYS A 65 -51.36 15.74 -44.54
N ASP A 66 -51.44 16.61 -45.56
CA ASP A 66 -52.17 17.88 -45.66
C ASP A 66 -51.57 19.03 -44.82
N GLY A 67 -51.46 20.28 -45.29
CA GLY A 67 -51.71 20.84 -46.62
C GLY A 67 -51.69 22.38 -46.60
N ASP A 68 -51.29 22.99 -47.72
CA ASP A 68 -51.39 24.42 -48.09
C ASP A 68 -50.31 25.44 -47.64
N ASP A 69 -50.26 26.54 -48.39
CA ASP A 69 -49.12 27.39 -48.73
C ASP A 69 -48.60 28.38 -47.66
N SER A 70 -47.30 28.74 -47.73
CA SER A 70 -46.88 29.99 -48.43
C SER A 70 -45.43 30.47 -48.17
N GLN A 71 -44.88 31.16 -49.19
CA GLN A 71 -43.69 32.05 -49.19
C GLN A 71 -42.29 31.45 -48.93
N ALA A 72 -41.57 31.16 -50.02
CA ALA A 72 -40.10 31.05 -50.02
C ALA A 72 -39.45 32.37 -50.47
N MET A 73 -38.39 32.81 -49.81
CA MET A 73 -37.48 33.89 -50.26
C MET A 73 -36.03 33.61 -49.80
N PRO A 74 -35.00 34.21 -50.42
CA PRO A 74 -33.80 33.47 -50.80
C PRO A 74 -32.59 33.58 -49.85
N PHE A 75 -31.61 32.72 -50.12
CA PHE A 75 -30.28 32.75 -49.53
C PHE A 75 -29.60 34.13 -49.63
N ALA A 76 -29.20 34.68 -48.49
CA ALA A 76 -28.23 35.76 -48.40
C ALA A 76 -26.99 35.27 -47.65
N ASN A 77 -25.84 35.28 -48.32
CA ASN A 77 -24.55 35.02 -47.67
C ASN A 77 -24.29 36.15 -46.65
N HIS A 78 -24.13 35.79 -45.38
CA HIS A 78 -23.45 36.65 -44.41
C HIS A 78 -22.21 35.95 -43.91
N SER A 79 -21.08 36.66 -44.04
CA SER A 79 -19.76 36.24 -43.63
C SER A 79 -19.74 35.92 -42.14
N TRP A 80 -19.22 34.75 -41.78
CA TRP A 80 -18.96 34.36 -40.40
C TRP A 80 -18.02 35.36 -39.73
N GLN A 81 -18.57 36.28 -38.94
CA GLN A 81 -17.79 36.99 -37.94
C GLN A 81 -17.34 35.97 -36.89
N THR A 82 -16.06 36.00 -36.56
CA THR A 82 -15.49 35.17 -35.50
C THR A 82 -16.03 35.64 -34.16
N VAL A 83 -17.05 34.95 -33.64
CA VAL A 83 -17.47 35.10 -32.25
C VAL A 83 -16.31 34.61 -31.39
N GLU A 84 -15.77 35.51 -30.57
CA GLU A 84 -14.77 35.17 -29.56
C GLU A 84 -15.26 33.99 -28.73
N SER A 85 -14.38 33.00 -28.51
CA SER A 85 -14.70 31.86 -27.67
C SER A 85 -14.79 32.32 -26.22
N GLN A 86 -16.00 32.75 -25.79
CA GLN A 86 -16.31 32.84 -24.38
C GLN A 86 -16.01 31.48 -23.76
N SER A 87 -15.06 31.48 -22.82
CA SER A 87 -14.71 30.30 -22.04
C SER A 87 -15.97 29.83 -21.33
N LEU A 88 -16.47 28.65 -21.73
CA LEU A 88 -17.62 28.03 -21.10
C LEU A 88 -17.21 27.55 -19.70
N GLU A 89 -17.22 28.45 -18.73
CA GLU A 89 -17.06 28.10 -17.32
C GLU A 89 -18.27 27.24 -16.92
N LEU A 90 -18.05 25.93 -16.90
CA LEU A 90 -19.03 24.98 -16.39
C LEU A 90 -19.35 25.36 -14.93
N PRO A 91 -20.64 25.41 -14.54
CA PRO A 91 -21.02 25.77 -13.19
C PRO A 91 -20.28 24.90 -12.16
N ASN A 92 -19.53 25.54 -11.27
CA ASN A 92 -18.94 24.87 -10.11
C ASN A 92 -20.08 24.38 -9.21
N LEU A 93 -20.43 23.11 -9.35
CA LEU A 93 -21.34 22.39 -8.46
C LEU A 93 -20.68 22.30 -7.08
N ARG A 94 -20.85 23.35 -6.27
CA ARG A 94 -20.33 23.48 -4.90
C ARG A 94 -20.98 22.48 -3.94
N GLY A 95 -20.62 21.22 -4.07
CA GLY A 95 -20.38 20.36 -2.91
C GLY A 95 -18.96 20.57 -2.39
N GLN A 96 -18.65 20.08 -1.19
CA GLN A 96 -17.31 20.19 -0.57
C GLN A 96 -16.25 19.24 -1.20
N GLY A 97 -16.40 18.91 -2.48
CA GLY A 97 -15.55 17.96 -3.22
C GLY A 97 -14.44 18.66 -4.02
N LEU A 98 -13.35 17.92 -4.27
CA LEU A 98 -12.29 18.31 -5.20
C LEU A 98 -12.79 18.33 -6.65
N SER A 99 -12.24 19.20 -7.49
CA SER A 99 -12.49 19.17 -8.93
C SER A 99 -12.00 17.86 -9.58
N PHE A 100 -12.52 17.49 -10.75
CA PHE A 100 -12.07 16.28 -11.46
C PHE A 100 -10.55 16.27 -11.72
N ALA A 101 -9.98 17.44 -12.07
CA ALA A 101 -8.55 17.59 -12.29
C ALA A 101 -7.74 17.33 -11.01
N GLU A 102 -8.19 17.86 -9.86
CA GLU A 102 -7.54 17.62 -8.56
C GLU A 102 -7.70 16.17 -8.09
N GLN A 103 -8.86 15.54 -8.30
CA GLN A 103 -9.04 14.11 -8.02
C GLN A 103 -8.09 13.25 -8.84
N TYR A 104 -7.94 13.54 -10.14
CA TYR A 104 -7.00 12.85 -11.01
C TYR A 104 -5.53 13.09 -10.60
N GLN A 105 -5.14 14.33 -10.29
CA GLN A 105 -3.80 14.64 -9.79
C GLN A 105 -3.50 13.95 -8.46
N ASN A 106 -4.41 14.02 -7.48
CA ASN A 106 -4.26 13.36 -6.19
C ASN A 106 -4.14 11.84 -6.37
N LYS A 107 -4.92 11.23 -7.27
CA LYS A 107 -4.74 9.82 -7.62
C LYS A 107 -3.32 9.54 -8.15
N MET A 108 -2.85 10.28 -9.15
CA MET A 108 -1.51 10.09 -9.72
C MET A 108 -0.40 10.23 -8.67
N LEU A 109 -0.51 11.23 -7.77
CA LEU A 109 0.40 11.44 -6.64
C LEU A 109 0.41 10.24 -5.68
N GLY A 110 -0.76 9.69 -5.34
CA GLY A 110 -0.87 8.50 -4.50
C GLY A 110 -0.32 7.24 -5.18
N GLU A 111 -0.57 7.07 -6.48
CA GLU A 111 -0.05 5.93 -7.25
C GLU A 111 1.48 5.96 -7.30
N TRP A 112 2.06 7.12 -7.63
CA TRP A 112 3.51 7.37 -7.56
C TRP A 112 4.08 7.10 -6.16
N SER A 113 3.36 7.50 -5.11
CA SER A 113 3.76 7.26 -3.72
C SER A 113 3.86 5.76 -3.41
N LEU A 114 2.80 4.98 -3.70
CA LEU A 114 2.80 3.53 -3.52
C LEU A 114 3.94 2.87 -4.30
N GLN A 115 4.13 3.27 -5.56
CA GLN A 115 5.18 2.73 -6.45
C GLN A 115 6.58 2.97 -5.89
N ASN A 116 6.86 4.17 -5.36
CA ASN A 116 8.15 4.51 -4.77
C ASN A 116 8.39 3.86 -3.39
N ILE A 117 7.36 3.73 -2.55
CA ILE A 117 7.46 3.09 -1.22
C ILE A 117 7.73 1.59 -1.41
N ASN A 118 6.86 0.90 -2.15
CA ASN A 118 6.94 -0.54 -2.39
C ASN A 118 8.27 -0.99 -2.99
N GLY A 119 8.90 -0.14 -3.81
CA GLY A 119 10.16 -0.44 -4.48
C GLY A 119 11.43 -0.23 -3.67
N ARG A 120 11.35 0.45 -2.52
CA ARG A 120 12.51 0.97 -1.78
C ARG A 120 12.51 0.66 -0.28
N VAL A 121 11.43 0.09 0.24
CA VAL A 121 11.22 -0.15 1.67
C VAL A 121 10.95 -1.63 1.93
N LYS A 122 11.45 -2.15 3.06
CA LYS A 122 11.09 -3.50 3.55
C LYS A 122 9.65 -3.46 4.06
N MET A 123 8.79 -4.28 3.49
CA MET A 123 7.36 -4.32 3.82
C MET A 123 7.06 -5.50 4.74
N GLU A 124 6.02 -5.38 5.57
CA GLU A 124 5.34 -6.54 6.13
C GLU A 124 4.47 -7.14 5.04
N HIS A 125 4.78 -8.38 4.67
CA HIS A 125 4.24 -9.07 3.51
C HIS A 125 3.06 -10.00 3.82
N ASP A 126 2.79 -10.30 5.09
CA ASP A 126 1.72 -11.23 5.50
C ASP A 126 0.31 -10.72 5.11
N PRO A 127 -0.43 -11.47 4.26
CA PRO A 127 -1.77 -11.08 3.84
C PRO A 127 -2.79 -10.89 4.97
N TRP A 128 -2.72 -11.69 6.05
CA TRP A 128 -3.68 -11.62 7.16
C TRP A 128 -3.42 -10.39 8.04
N VAL A 129 -2.15 -10.05 8.30
CA VAL A 129 -1.75 -8.80 8.99
C VAL A 129 -2.22 -7.59 8.18
N GLN A 130 -1.96 -7.58 6.86
CA GLN A 130 -2.41 -6.52 5.97
C GLN A 130 -3.92 -6.34 6.00
N GLU A 131 -4.70 -7.43 5.85
CA GLU A 131 -6.16 -7.36 5.86
C GLU A 131 -6.68 -6.87 7.22
N THR A 132 -6.12 -7.34 8.33
CA THR A 132 -6.55 -6.94 9.68
C THR A 132 -6.35 -5.45 9.94
N VAL A 133 -5.21 -4.88 9.54
CA VAL A 133 -4.95 -3.44 9.68
C VAL A 133 -5.73 -2.63 8.62
N LYS A 134 -5.94 -3.18 7.42
CA LYS A 134 -6.77 -2.58 6.36
C LYS A 134 -8.23 -2.46 6.81
N ASP A 135 -8.82 -3.50 7.37
CA ASP A 135 -10.21 -3.53 7.85
C ASP A 135 -10.44 -2.44 8.90
N MET A 136 -9.54 -2.32 9.89
CA MET A 136 -9.53 -1.24 10.87
C MET A 136 -9.40 0.15 10.21
N THR A 137 -8.46 0.30 9.27
CA THR A 137 -8.19 1.58 8.60
C THR A 137 -9.38 2.05 7.76
N TRP A 138 -10.01 1.16 7.00
CA TRP A 138 -11.20 1.47 6.20
C TRP A 138 -12.42 1.76 7.08
N ARG A 139 -12.59 1.03 8.19
CA ARG A 139 -13.67 1.27 9.16
C ARG A 139 -13.57 2.63 9.84
N LEU A 140 -12.35 3.08 10.16
CA LEU A 140 -12.06 4.43 10.65
C LEU A 140 -12.30 5.49 9.56
N ASN A 141 -11.72 5.31 8.37
CA ASN A 141 -11.88 6.26 7.24
C ASN A 141 -13.35 6.47 6.84
N ALA A 142 -14.18 5.43 6.91
CA ALA A 142 -15.61 5.53 6.62
C ALA A 142 -16.35 6.53 7.54
N GLN A 143 -15.92 6.68 8.80
CA GLN A 143 -16.54 7.64 9.74
C GLN A 143 -16.15 9.09 9.42
N ALA A 144 -14.93 9.30 8.92
CA ALA A 144 -14.45 10.60 8.45
C ALA A 144 -15.12 11.07 7.14
N ARG A 145 -16.00 10.24 6.55
CA ARG A 145 -16.73 10.47 5.28
C ARG A 145 -15.81 10.82 4.10
N GLN A 146 -14.56 10.37 4.16
CA GLN A 146 -13.58 10.60 3.10
C GLN A 146 -13.75 9.58 1.97
N GLN A 147 -13.13 9.89 0.82
CA GLN A 147 -12.89 8.88 -0.20
C GLN A 147 -12.06 7.73 0.40
N ALA A 148 -12.21 6.52 -0.14
CA ALA A 148 -11.42 5.38 0.32
C ALA A 148 -9.92 5.65 0.11
N PRO A 149 -9.03 5.25 1.05
CA PRO A 149 -7.60 5.34 0.84
C PRO A 149 -7.20 4.54 -0.41
N LEU A 150 -6.28 5.08 -1.21
CA LEU A 150 -5.72 4.40 -2.38
C LEU A 150 -4.92 3.15 -1.98
N GLY A 151 -4.33 3.15 -0.78
CA GLY A 151 -3.62 2.01 -0.24
C GLY A 151 -3.21 2.18 1.22
N LEU A 152 -3.02 1.04 1.89
CA LEU A 152 -2.31 0.91 3.16
C LEU A 152 -0.96 0.26 2.89
N VAL A 153 0.10 0.81 3.48
CA VAL A 153 1.45 0.25 3.46
C VAL A 153 1.90 -0.08 4.89
N ILE A 154 2.25 -1.34 5.16
CA ILE A 154 2.82 -1.75 6.45
C ILE A 154 4.33 -1.95 6.24
N LEU A 155 5.13 -1.13 6.90
CA LEU A 155 6.58 -1.13 6.78
C LEU A 155 7.16 -2.02 7.88
N ASP A 156 8.01 -2.97 7.51
CA ASP A 156 8.79 -3.74 8.49
C ASP A 156 9.94 -2.87 9.00
N ASN A 157 9.65 -2.14 10.07
CA ASN A 157 10.55 -1.19 10.71
C ASN A 157 10.22 -1.13 12.21
N PRO A 158 11.19 -1.37 13.11
CA PRO A 158 10.95 -1.38 14.56
C PRO A 158 10.68 0.00 15.17
N SER A 159 10.82 1.08 14.40
CA SER A 159 10.56 2.45 14.87
C SER A 159 9.05 2.72 14.96
N ILE A 160 8.58 3.34 16.05
CA ILE A 160 7.19 3.80 16.15
C ILE A 160 6.97 4.94 15.12
N ASN A 161 6.18 4.65 14.09
CA ASN A 161 5.72 5.61 13.10
C ASN A 161 4.39 5.24 12.43
N ALA A 162 3.65 6.27 12.04
CA ALA A 162 2.58 6.21 11.06
C ALA A 162 2.62 7.50 10.24
N PHE A 163 1.97 7.51 9.09
CA PHE A 163 1.85 8.69 8.24
C PHE A 163 0.67 8.54 7.28
N ALA A 164 0.05 9.64 6.88
CA ALA A 164 -0.69 9.73 5.62
C ALA A 164 0.08 10.56 4.58
N ALA A 165 0.11 10.11 3.34
CA ALA A 165 0.68 10.82 2.19
C ALA A 165 -0.40 11.24 1.18
N PRO A 166 -0.18 12.33 0.42
CA PRO A 166 -1.10 12.79 -0.63
C PRO A 166 -1.56 11.69 -1.59
N GLY A 167 -2.82 11.78 -2.02
CA GLY A 167 -3.48 10.73 -2.79
C GLY A 167 -4.08 9.59 -1.97
N GLY A 168 -4.12 9.72 -0.64
CA GLY A 168 -4.81 8.77 0.24
C GLY A 168 -4.01 7.50 0.51
N VAL A 169 -2.68 7.61 0.64
CA VAL A 169 -1.83 6.50 1.06
C VAL A 169 -1.61 6.60 2.55
N ILE A 170 -2.01 5.58 3.31
CA ILE A 170 -1.75 5.51 4.76
C ILE A 170 -0.63 4.50 5.00
N GLY A 171 0.33 4.84 5.84
CA GLY A 171 1.45 3.99 6.20
C GLY A 171 1.61 3.82 7.70
N ILE A 172 2.06 2.63 8.11
CA ILE A 172 2.34 2.30 9.51
C ILE A 172 3.53 1.35 9.61
N ASN A 173 4.37 1.55 10.62
CA ASN A 173 5.49 0.67 10.92
C ASN A 173 5.06 -0.51 11.82
N THR A 174 5.69 -1.69 11.65
CA THR A 174 5.54 -2.83 12.57
C THR A 174 5.87 -2.44 14.02
N GLY A 175 6.86 -1.56 14.24
CA GLY A 175 7.18 -0.99 15.55
C GLY A 175 6.01 -0.29 16.25
N THR A 176 5.08 0.32 15.50
CA THR A 176 3.86 0.94 16.06
C THR A 176 2.86 -0.11 16.53
N ILE A 177 2.69 -1.18 15.75
CA ILE A 177 1.86 -2.34 16.11
C ILE A 177 2.41 -3.00 17.38
N LEU A 178 3.73 -3.16 17.48
CA LEU A 178 4.40 -3.79 18.61
C LEU A 178 4.55 -2.90 19.86
N ALA A 179 4.39 -1.58 19.71
CA ALA A 179 4.35 -0.64 20.83
C ALA A 179 2.95 -0.49 21.45
N ALA A 180 1.88 -0.67 20.67
CA ALA A 180 0.51 -0.63 21.17
C ALA A 180 0.23 -1.77 22.17
N LYS A 181 -0.67 -1.54 23.13
CA LYS A 181 -1.07 -2.56 24.13
C LYS A 181 -2.45 -3.17 23.85
N SER A 182 -3.20 -2.61 22.91
CA SER A 182 -4.54 -3.03 22.51
C SER A 182 -4.87 -2.59 21.08
N MET A 183 -5.89 -3.20 20.46
CA MET A 183 -6.35 -2.77 19.13
C MET A 183 -6.86 -1.31 19.15
N ASP A 184 -7.48 -0.88 20.26
CA ASP A 184 -7.95 0.50 20.40
C ASP A 184 -6.79 1.51 20.42
N GLU A 185 -5.64 1.17 20.99
CA GLU A 185 -4.44 2.01 20.94
C GLU A 185 -3.90 2.12 19.52
N LEU A 186 -3.82 1.01 18.79
CA LEU A 186 -3.41 1.01 17.38
C LEU A 186 -4.40 1.79 16.50
N ALA A 187 -5.70 1.62 16.73
CA ALA A 187 -6.75 2.36 16.08
C ALA A 187 -6.66 3.87 16.35
N SER A 188 -6.16 4.29 17.51
CA SER A 188 -5.98 5.71 17.83
C SER A 188 -4.94 6.40 16.93
N VAL A 189 -3.86 5.69 16.58
CA VAL A 189 -2.85 6.20 15.64
C VAL A 189 -3.43 6.35 14.25
N ILE A 190 -4.12 5.31 13.75
CA ILE A 190 -4.75 5.38 12.42
C ILE A 190 -5.87 6.42 12.39
N ALA A 191 -6.63 6.60 13.48
CA ALA A 191 -7.65 7.64 13.58
C ALA A 191 -7.05 9.05 13.53
N HIS A 192 -5.85 9.25 14.10
CA HIS A 192 -5.08 10.50 14.01
C HIS A 192 -4.67 10.81 12.56
N GLU A 193 -4.09 9.83 11.85
CA GLU A 193 -3.72 9.99 10.44
C GLU A 193 -4.94 10.24 9.55
N VAL A 194 -6.03 9.50 9.75
CA VAL A 194 -7.32 9.73 9.05
C VAL A 194 -7.86 11.12 9.37
N ALA A 195 -7.71 11.61 10.61
CA ALA A 195 -8.11 12.96 10.97
C ALA A 195 -7.30 14.00 10.18
N HIS A 196 -5.97 13.87 10.09
CA HIS A 196 -5.10 14.74 9.27
C HIS A 196 -5.50 14.78 7.79
N ILE A 197 -5.86 13.62 7.20
CA ILE A 197 -6.41 13.57 5.84
C ILE A 197 -7.73 14.33 5.77
N SER A 198 -8.67 14.02 6.68
CA SER A 198 -10.04 14.54 6.64
C SER A 198 -10.13 16.06 6.82
N GLN A 199 -9.25 16.62 7.65
CA GLN A 199 -9.13 18.06 7.90
C GLN A 199 -8.14 18.73 6.94
N ARG A 200 -7.66 17.99 5.93
CA ARG A 200 -6.79 18.50 4.86
C ARG A 200 -5.53 19.20 5.39
N HIS A 201 -4.97 18.71 6.51
CA HIS A 201 -3.77 19.28 7.11
C HIS A 201 -2.54 19.22 6.17
N TYR A 202 -2.58 18.36 5.15
CA TYR A 202 -1.60 18.26 4.06
C TYR A 202 -1.89 19.19 2.85
N GLU A 203 -3.02 19.90 2.80
CA GLU A 203 -3.45 20.65 1.61
C GLU A 203 -3.45 22.17 1.81
N HIS A 204 -2.42 22.86 1.32
CA HIS A 204 -2.45 24.32 1.09
C HIS A 204 -1.88 24.60 -0.31
N SER A 205 -2.74 24.91 -1.29
CA SER A 205 -2.39 24.98 -2.74
C SER A 205 -1.91 23.65 -3.37
N ALA A 206 -1.82 23.60 -4.71
CA ALA A 206 -1.29 22.44 -5.42
C ALA A 206 0.23 22.28 -5.28
N ASP A 207 0.96 23.39 -5.15
CA ASP A 207 2.43 23.40 -5.11
C ASP A 207 2.97 22.94 -3.75
N GLU A 208 2.32 23.33 -2.64
CA GLU A 208 2.72 22.78 -1.33
C GLU A 208 2.31 21.32 -1.18
N ARG A 209 1.21 20.84 -1.80
CA ARG A 209 0.89 19.39 -1.85
C ARG A 209 2.01 18.59 -2.51
N LYS A 210 2.52 19.05 -3.66
CA LYS A 210 3.67 18.44 -4.37
C LYS A 210 4.94 18.47 -3.51
N LYS A 211 5.27 19.64 -2.95
CA LYS A 211 6.44 19.84 -2.10
C LYS A 211 6.38 18.96 -0.84
N ALA A 212 5.23 18.93 -0.16
CA ALA A 212 4.99 18.09 1.01
C ALA A 212 5.12 16.61 0.66
N LEU A 213 4.57 16.16 -0.47
CA LEU A 213 4.75 14.77 -0.93
C LEU A 213 6.21 14.42 -1.15
N LEU A 214 6.94 15.24 -1.91
CA LEU A 214 8.36 15.01 -2.22
C LEU A 214 9.21 15.02 -0.95
N MET A 215 8.92 15.93 0.00
CA MET A 215 9.58 15.98 1.30
C MET A 215 9.22 14.78 2.18
N GLN A 216 7.97 14.31 2.18
CA GLN A 216 7.50 13.21 3.03
C GLN A 216 7.98 11.85 2.52
N VAL A 217 7.79 11.55 1.24
CA VAL A 217 8.30 10.32 0.63
C VAL A 217 9.84 10.35 0.60
N GLY A 218 10.45 11.46 0.20
CA GLY A 218 11.90 11.62 0.20
C GLY A 218 12.53 11.51 1.60
N GLY A 219 11.94 12.19 2.58
CA GLY A 219 12.37 12.18 3.98
C GLY A 219 12.17 10.82 4.66
N MET A 220 11.06 10.14 4.39
CA MET A 220 10.85 8.76 4.83
C MET A 220 11.89 7.80 4.23
N LEU A 221 12.13 7.87 2.91
CA LEU A 221 13.13 7.04 2.25
C LEU A 221 14.54 7.31 2.78
N ALA A 222 14.88 8.57 3.05
CA ALA A 222 16.14 8.96 3.69
C ALA A 222 16.25 8.44 5.14
N ALA A 223 15.17 8.51 5.93
CA ALA A 223 15.13 7.99 7.29
C ALA A 223 15.25 6.44 7.32
N ILE A 224 14.65 5.75 6.36
CA ILE A 224 14.76 4.29 6.21
C ILE A 224 16.18 3.90 5.81
N ALA A 225 16.77 4.59 4.82
CA ALA A 225 18.16 4.39 4.44
C ALA A 225 19.13 4.66 5.61
N ALA A 226 18.86 5.69 6.43
CA ALA A 226 19.64 5.97 7.64
C ALA A 226 19.43 4.90 8.72
N SER A 227 18.25 4.29 8.84
CA SER A 227 18.01 3.20 9.80
C SER A 227 18.64 1.86 9.41
N ALA A 228 19.12 1.73 8.16
CA ALA A 228 19.76 0.52 7.63
C ALA A 228 21.30 0.51 7.78
N VAL A 229 21.90 1.54 8.37
CA VAL A 229 23.33 1.63 8.67
C VAL A 229 23.56 1.63 10.19
N ASP A 230 24.76 1.22 10.63
CA ASP A 230 25.10 1.16 12.07
C ASP A 230 24.92 2.50 12.79
N GLY A 231 24.67 2.45 14.11
CA GLY A 231 24.17 3.58 14.92
C GLY A 231 24.91 4.92 14.73
N ASP A 232 26.24 4.91 14.65
CA ASP A 232 27.04 6.13 14.45
C ASP A 232 26.93 6.69 13.01
N ALA A 233 26.77 5.82 12.02
CA ALA A 233 26.52 6.23 10.63
C ALA A 233 25.07 6.69 10.43
N ALA A 234 24.10 6.02 11.07
CA ALA A 234 22.70 6.44 11.12
C ALA A 234 22.58 7.83 11.76
N ALA A 235 23.33 8.07 12.83
CA ALA A 235 23.45 9.36 13.47
C ALA A 235 24.00 10.42 12.53
N ALA A 236 25.12 10.16 11.85
CA ALA A 236 25.71 11.11 10.92
C ALA A 236 24.79 11.47 9.73
N VAL A 237 24.08 10.49 9.17
CA VAL A 237 23.15 10.70 8.03
C VAL A 237 21.89 11.47 8.45
N MET A 238 21.36 11.24 9.65
CA MET A 238 20.22 11.99 10.19
C MET A 238 20.59 13.36 10.76
N ALA A 239 21.78 13.51 11.35
CA ALA A 239 22.30 14.78 11.88
C ALA A 239 22.84 15.70 10.79
N GLY A 240 23.06 15.20 9.57
CA GLY A 240 23.24 16.02 8.39
C GLY A 240 22.12 17.06 8.29
N SER A 241 22.49 18.34 8.26
CA SER A 241 21.57 19.49 8.39
C SER A 241 20.38 19.43 7.42
N GLN A 242 20.54 18.82 6.25
CA GLN A 242 19.49 18.63 5.26
C GLN A 242 18.38 17.68 5.73
N THR A 243 18.72 16.53 6.33
CA THR A 243 17.73 15.54 6.81
C THR A 243 16.99 16.05 8.05
N ALA A 244 17.71 16.70 8.97
CA ALA A 244 17.11 17.29 10.16
C ALA A 244 16.16 18.46 9.82
N SER A 245 16.53 19.34 8.88
CA SER A 245 15.69 20.46 8.44
C SER A 245 14.49 20.03 7.58
N MET A 246 14.63 18.97 6.78
CA MET A 246 13.49 18.34 6.10
C MET A 246 12.48 17.78 7.11
N ASN A 247 12.93 17.10 8.17
CA ASN A 247 12.03 16.56 9.18
C ASN A 247 11.33 17.65 10.02
N SER A 248 12.04 18.73 10.41
CA SER A 248 11.41 19.81 11.19
C SER A 248 10.41 20.65 10.38
N SER A 249 10.57 20.72 9.06
CA SER A 249 9.62 21.39 8.16
C SER A 249 8.42 20.50 7.75
N MET A 250 8.39 19.24 8.18
CA MET A 250 7.22 18.34 8.09
C MET A 250 6.42 18.27 9.39
N ALA A 251 6.84 18.96 10.46
CA ALA A 251 6.12 18.94 11.73
C ALA A 251 4.81 19.74 11.63
N PHE A 252 3.71 19.12 12.05
CA PHE A 252 2.40 19.79 12.05
C PHE A 252 2.32 20.93 13.05
N SER A 253 1.46 21.92 12.74
CA SER A 253 1.16 22.99 13.68
C SER A 253 0.46 22.42 14.94
N ARG A 254 0.67 23.09 16.09
CA ARG A 254 -0.04 22.74 17.35
C ARG A 254 -1.57 22.87 17.24
N ASN A 255 -2.09 23.57 16.23
CA ASN A 255 -3.53 23.62 15.98
C ASN A 255 -3.98 22.35 15.24
N ASN A 256 -3.27 21.98 14.17
CA ASN A 256 -3.53 20.78 13.38
C ASN A 256 -3.48 19.53 14.27
N GLU A 257 -2.49 19.41 15.15
CA GLU A 257 -2.40 18.28 16.07
C GLU A 257 -3.58 18.22 17.06
N ARG A 258 -3.97 19.35 17.67
CA ARG A 258 -5.13 19.41 18.58
C ARG A 258 -6.45 19.13 17.87
N GLU A 259 -6.58 19.54 16.61
CA GLU A 259 -7.74 19.24 15.78
C GLU A 259 -7.79 17.77 15.36
N ALA A 260 -6.64 17.19 14.97
CA ALA A 260 -6.50 15.78 14.65
C ALA A 260 -6.80 14.88 15.87
N ASP A 261 -6.33 15.24 17.08
CA ASP A 261 -6.66 14.53 18.33
C ASP A 261 -8.19 14.50 18.53
N ARG A 262 -8.84 15.67 18.48
CA ARG A 262 -10.30 15.82 18.70
C ARG A 262 -11.11 15.01 17.70
N VAL A 263 -10.81 15.16 16.41
CA VAL A 263 -11.52 14.49 15.32
C VAL A 263 -11.23 12.99 15.35
N GLY A 264 -9.99 12.58 15.62
CA GLY A 264 -9.58 11.19 15.79
C GLY A 264 -10.38 10.47 16.87
N MET A 265 -10.55 11.08 18.06
CA MET A 265 -11.39 10.51 19.12
C MET A 265 -12.87 10.36 18.71
N GLN A 266 -13.40 11.28 17.89
CA GLN A 266 -14.76 11.17 17.34
C GLN A 266 -14.87 10.02 16.33
N ILE A 267 -13.90 9.91 15.42
CA ILE A 267 -13.78 8.82 14.43
C ILE A 267 -13.70 7.48 15.15
N MET A 268 -12.85 7.33 16.17
CA MET A 268 -12.74 6.12 16.98
C MET A 268 -14.08 5.73 17.59
N THR A 269 -14.77 6.68 18.24
CA THR A 269 -16.06 6.45 18.89
C THR A 269 -17.12 5.97 17.90
N GLN A 270 -17.22 6.62 16.74
CA GLN A 270 -18.17 6.26 15.68
C GLN A 270 -17.82 4.90 15.04
N ALA A 271 -16.52 4.60 14.91
CA ALA A 271 -16.05 3.31 14.43
C ALA A 271 -16.22 2.20 15.48
N GLY A 272 -16.51 2.53 16.74
CA GLY A 272 -16.70 1.58 17.84
C GLY A 272 -15.41 1.13 18.54
N TYR A 273 -14.34 1.93 18.46
CA TYR A 273 -13.11 1.80 19.26
C TYR A 273 -13.15 2.72 20.49
N ASP A 274 -12.37 2.40 21.53
CA ASP A 274 -12.29 3.17 22.77
C ASP A 274 -11.45 4.45 22.60
N PRO A 275 -12.04 5.66 22.56
CA PRO A 275 -11.27 6.91 22.40
C PRO A 275 -10.33 7.20 23.57
N ARG A 276 -10.52 6.56 24.74
CA ARG A 276 -9.56 6.65 25.87
C ARG A 276 -8.22 6.00 25.54
N ALA A 277 -8.12 5.21 24.46
CA ALA A 277 -6.87 4.61 24.03
C ALA A 277 -5.89 5.63 23.44
N MET A 278 -6.35 6.75 22.88
CA MET A 278 -5.47 7.81 22.37
C MET A 278 -4.52 8.37 23.45
N PRO A 279 -4.99 8.87 24.62
CA PRO A 279 -4.09 9.30 25.68
C PRO A 279 -3.27 8.15 26.31
N ARG A 280 -3.73 6.88 26.24
CA ARG A 280 -2.91 5.73 26.66
C ARG A 280 -1.72 5.50 25.72
N PHE A 281 -1.95 5.57 24.41
CA PHE A 281 -0.89 5.44 23.42
C PHE A 281 0.09 6.62 23.48
N PHE A 282 -0.40 7.84 23.70
CA PHE A 282 0.45 9.01 23.97
C PHE A 282 1.37 8.80 25.18
N ALA A 283 0.85 8.24 26.29
CA ALA A 283 1.67 7.89 27.45
C ALA A 283 2.73 6.82 27.10
N THR A 284 2.38 5.80 26.32
CA THR A 284 3.32 4.79 25.81
C THR A 284 4.43 5.42 24.95
N MET A 285 4.10 6.35 24.05
CA MET A 285 5.10 7.06 23.24
C MET A 285 6.00 7.99 24.07
N ASN A 286 5.46 8.67 25.07
CA ASN A 286 6.24 9.50 25.99
C ASN A 286 7.24 8.63 26.77
N GLN A 287 6.79 7.50 27.32
CA GLN A 287 7.64 6.52 27.99
C GLN A 287 8.77 6.02 27.07
N GLN A 288 8.45 5.61 25.83
CA GLN A 288 9.47 5.16 24.88
C GLN A 288 10.45 6.28 24.49
N SER A 289 9.98 7.52 24.38
CA SER A 289 10.84 8.67 24.06
C SER A 289 11.83 8.96 25.19
N GLN A 290 11.40 8.87 26.45
CA GLN A 290 12.26 9.02 27.63
C GLN A 290 13.31 7.90 27.70
N LEU A 291 12.91 6.65 27.47
CA LEU A 291 13.85 5.51 27.42
C LEU A 291 14.90 5.71 26.31
N ASN A 292 14.48 6.09 25.10
CA ASN A 292 15.40 6.37 23.99
C ASN A 292 16.38 7.51 24.35
N GLN A 293 15.91 8.60 24.97
CA GLN A 293 16.79 9.70 25.41
C GLN A 293 17.84 9.23 26.41
N VAL A 294 17.46 8.40 27.40
CA VAL A 294 18.38 7.86 28.41
C VAL A 294 19.43 6.93 27.78
N GLU A 295 19.04 6.13 26.77
CA GLU A 295 19.94 5.25 26.02
C GLU A 295 20.76 5.99 24.93
N ASN A 296 20.65 7.32 24.83
CA ASN A 296 21.21 8.16 23.75
C ASN A 296 20.82 7.67 22.33
N ARG A 297 19.62 7.10 22.21
CA ARG A 297 19.00 6.62 20.96
C ARG A 297 18.07 7.69 20.39
N PHE A 298 17.83 7.61 19.09
CA PHE A 298 16.97 8.57 18.39
C PHE A 298 15.52 8.54 18.88
N LEU A 299 14.91 9.73 18.94
CA LEU A 299 13.47 9.86 19.18
C LEU A 299 12.67 9.15 18.07
N PRO A 300 11.53 8.51 18.40
CA PRO A 300 10.61 7.96 17.41
C PRO A 300 10.30 8.98 16.31
N SER A 301 10.23 8.55 15.05
CA SER A 301 9.94 9.47 13.95
C SER A 301 8.53 10.07 14.07
N PHE A 302 7.57 9.33 14.64
CA PHE A 302 6.24 9.87 14.95
C PHE A 302 6.30 11.12 15.83
N VAL A 303 7.10 11.12 16.90
CA VAL A 303 7.20 12.25 17.84
C VAL A 303 7.90 13.46 17.19
N ARG A 304 8.63 13.25 16.08
CA ARG A 304 9.26 14.33 15.29
C ARG A 304 8.29 14.97 14.29
N SER A 305 7.39 14.21 13.66
CA SER A 305 6.34 14.77 12.77
C SER A 305 5.10 15.24 13.54
N HIS A 306 4.79 14.60 14.66
CA HIS A 306 3.66 14.88 15.56
C HIS A 306 4.18 15.17 16.98
N PRO A 307 4.63 16.42 17.27
CA PRO A 307 5.12 16.79 18.58
C PRO A 307 4.06 16.56 19.67
N LEU A 308 4.33 15.61 20.57
CA LEU A 308 3.50 15.34 21.73
C LEU A 308 3.82 16.35 22.84
N SER A 309 2.80 17.03 23.35
CA SER A 309 2.91 17.98 24.47
C SER A 309 2.03 17.57 25.63
N ASP A 310 2.39 17.99 26.85
CA ASP A 310 1.57 17.78 28.05
C ASP A 310 0.17 18.39 27.90
N GLU A 311 0.05 19.49 27.15
CA GLU A 311 -1.22 20.10 26.75
C GLU A 311 -2.12 19.12 25.97
N ARG A 312 -1.59 18.45 24.94
CA ARG A 312 -2.34 17.47 24.14
C ARG A 312 -2.74 16.24 24.95
N LEU A 313 -1.83 15.75 25.79
CA LEU A 313 -2.11 14.63 26.68
C LEU A 313 -3.23 14.98 27.68
N SER A 314 -3.14 16.15 28.31
CA SER A 314 -4.15 16.67 29.26
C SER A 314 -5.51 16.90 28.58
N GLU A 315 -5.53 17.54 27.40
CA GLU A 315 -6.78 17.73 26.63
C GLU A 315 -7.40 16.39 26.24
N SER A 316 -6.60 15.45 25.72
CA SER A 316 -7.07 14.12 25.33
C SER A 316 -7.63 13.33 26.51
N GLN A 317 -6.98 13.39 27.68
CA GLN A 317 -7.49 12.79 28.93
C GLN A 317 -8.82 13.42 29.37
N SER A 318 -8.92 14.76 29.35
CA SER A 318 -10.15 15.49 29.70
C SER A 318 -11.32 15.12 28.79
N ARG A 319 -11.07 15.00 27.47
CA ARG A 319 -12.08 14.58 26.49
C ARG A 319 -12.44 13.10 26.59
N ALA A 320 -11.49 12.23 26.93
CA ALA A 320 -11.70 10.79 27.03
C ALA A 320 -12.80 10.40 28.04
N GLY A 321 -13.01 11.21 29.08
CA GLY A 321 -14.11 11.05 30.04
C GLY A 321 -15.51 11.41 29.51
N GLN A 322 -15.61 12.13 28.39
CA GLN A 322 -16.89 12.59 27.81
C GLN A 322 -17.54 11.58 26.86
N TYR A 323 -16.77 10.60 26.38
CA TYR A 323 -17.25 9.59 25.44
C TYR A 323 -17.86 8.36 26.14
N PRO A 324 -18.75 7.60 25.49
CA PRO A 324 -19.27 6.33 26.02
C PRO A 324 -18.15 5.31 26.30
N THR A 325 -18.37 4.38 27.23
CA THR A 325 -17.50 3.21 27.45
C THR A 325 -17.89 2.09 26.49
N LEU A 326 -16.90 1.38 25.95
CA LEU A 326 -17.15 0.10 25.26
C LEU A 326 -17.62 -0.96 26.27
N SER A 327 -18.47 -1.88 25.84
CA SER A 327 -18.83 -3.04 26.67
C SER A 327 -17.61 -3.92 26.93
N LEU A 328 -17.62 -4.67 28.04
CA LEU A 328 -16.55 -5.64 28.34
C LEU A 328 -16.33 -6.65 27.20
N SER A 329 -17.42 -7.07 26.52
CA SER A 329 -17.33 -7.99 25.38
C SER A 329 -16.79 -7.33 24.09
N GLN A 330 -16.90 -6.02 23.92
CA GLN A 330 -16.18 -5.30 22.86
C GLN A 330 -14.69 -5.22 23.18
N GLN A 331 -14.33 -4.78 24.40
CA GLN A 331 -12.94 -4.69 24.86
C GLN A 331 -12.22 -6.04 24.76
N GLN A 332 -12.85 -7.14 25.20
CA GLN A 332 -12.30 -8.49 25.11
C GLN A 332 -12.07 -8.94 23.66
N ARG A 333 -12.98 -8.63 22.73
CA ARG A 333 -12.79 -8.95 21.29
C ARG A 333 -11.65 -8.14 20.68
N HIS A 334 -11.55 -6.86 21.01
CA HIS A 334 -10.46 -5.99 20.56
C HIS A 334 -9.11 -6.47 21.08
N GLN A 335 -9.02 -6.87 22.36
CA GLN A 335 -7.80 -7.42 22.94
C GLN A 335 -7.42 -8.79 22.35
N ALA A 336 -8.40 -9.68 22.12
CA ALA A 336 -8.16 -10.98 21.50
C ALA A 336 -7.64 -10.84 20.06
N LEU A 337 -8.25 -9.97 19.24
CA LEU A 337 -7.76 -9.71 17.88
C LEU A 337 -6.37 -9.04 17.89
N PHE A 338 -6.09 -8.19 18.89
CA PHE A 338 -4.76 -7.61 19.07
C PHE A 338 -3.70 -8.64 19.47
N ASP A 339 -4.03 -9.61 20.34
CA ASP A 339 -3.14 -10.72 20.69
C ASP A 339 -2.74 -11.54 19.45
N LEU A 340 -3.70 -11.81 18.55
CA LEU A 340 -3.41 -12.44 17.25
C LEU A 340 -2.50 -11.57 16.38
N LEU A 341 -2.82 -10.28 16.22
CA LEU A 341 -2.08 -9.34 15.39
C LEU A 341 -0.63 -9.16 15.87
N TYR A 342 -0.45 -8.89 17.15
CA TYR A 342 0.84 -8.69 17.80
C TYR A 342 1.75 -9.91 17.58
N TRP A 343 1.27 -11.12 17.90
CA TRP A 343 2.10 -12.32 17.78
C TRP A 343 2.32 -12.78 16.35
N ARG A 344 1.39 -12.51 15.42
CA ARG A 344 1.62 -12.75 14.00
C ARG A 344 2.76 -11.87 13.49
N VAL A 345 2.73 -10.55 13.76
CA VAL A 345 3.80 -9.60 13.38
C VAL A 345 5.15 -9.96 14.03
N GLN A 346 5.15 -10.38 15.30
CA GLN A 346 6.36 -10.87 15.97
C GLN A 346 7.01 -12.07 15.25
N ALA A 347 6.21 -12.97 14.68
CA ALA A 347 6.69 -14.13 13.92
C ALA A 347 7.11 -13.77 12.48
N THR A 348 6.25 -13.07 11.73
CA THR A 348 6.48 -12.74 10.31
C THR A 348 7.66 -11.79 10.12
N GLY A 349 7.80 -10.78 10.99
CA GLY A 349 8.96 -9.89 11.04
C GLY A 349 10.23 -10.54 11.63
N LYS A 350 10.15 -11.79 12.12
CA LYS A 350 11.23 -12.54 12.78
C LYS A 350 11.83 -11.81 13.99
N HIS A 351 10.96 -11.13 14.72
CA HIS A 351 11.30 -10.32 15.90
C HIS A 351 11.33 -11.15 17.19
N ALA A 352 10.60 -12.27 17.25
CA ALA A 352 10.56 -13.16 18.42
C ALA A 352 11.44 -14.41 18.28
N SER A 353 12.07 -14.80 19.39
CA SER A 353 12.80 -16.07 19.52
C SER A 353 11.87 -17.23 19.92
N GLU A 354 12.32 -18.48 19.75
CA GLU A 354 11.59 -19.66 20.24
C GLU A 354 11.28 -19.55 21.74
N VAL A 355 12.24 -19.09 22.56
CA VAL A 355 12.06 -18.91 24.01
C VAL A 355 10.96 -17.89 24.31
N THR A 356 10.89 -16.81 23.52
CA THR A 356 9.85 -15.78 23.62
C THR A 356 8.48 -16.37 23.29
N LEU A 357 8.36 -17.04 22.14
CA LEU A 357 7.10 -17.63 21.66
C LEU A 357 6.59 -18.75 22.59
N THR A 358 7.45 -19.70 22.95
CA THR A 358 7.11 -20.81 23.88
C THR A 358 6.74 -20.33 25.28
N THR A 359 7.33 -19.23 25.76
CA THR A 359 6.95 -18.61 27.04
C THR A 359 5.59 -17.93 26.95
N ALA A 360 5.37 -17.11 25.91
CA ALA A 360 4.11 -16.40 25.71
C ALA A 360 2.93 -17.34 25.41
N ALA A 361 3.17 -18.41 24.65
CA ALA A 361 2.20 -19.44 24.28
C ALA A 361 1.55 -20.13 25.50
N LYS A 362 2.10 -20.00 26.70
CA LYS A 362 1.47 -20.48 27.94
C LYS A 362 0.16 -19.72 28.25
N ASN A 363 0.10 -18.42 27.93
CA ASN A 363 -0.97 -17.50 28.33
C ASN A 363 -1.64 -16.76 27.16
N SER A 364 -1.07 -16.81 25.96
CA SER A 364 -1.56 -16.12 24.75
C SER A 364 -1.92 -17.13 23.65
N LEU A 365 -3.09 -16.95 23.02
CA LEU A 365 -3.53 -17.79 21.91
C LEU A 365 -2.90 -17.35 20.58
N GLY A 366 -2.65 -16.04 20.41
CA GLY A 366 -1.86 -15.51 19.31
C GLY A 366 -0.43 -16.06 19.33
N ALA A 367 0.21 -16.11 20.50
CA ALA A 367 1.53 -16.71 20.65
C ALA A 367 1.54 -18.21 20.33
N LYS A 368 0.47 -18.96 20.65
CA LYS A 368 0.33 -20.37 20.22
C LYS A 368 0.28 -20.50 18.70
N LEU A 369 -0.53 -19.69 18.01
CA LEU A 369 -0.61 -19.72 16.54
C LEU A 369 0.70 -19.29 15.88
N ALA A 370 1.33 -18.23 16.39
CA ALA A 370 2.64 -17.78 15.96
C ALA A 370 3.72 -18.86 16.15
N LEU A 371 3.67 -19.61 17.25
CA LEU A 371 4.57 -20.75 17.50
C LEU A 371 4.34 -21.92 16.54
N VAL A 372 3.09 -22.22 16.15
CA VAL A 372 2.80 -23.23 15.10
C VAL A 372 3.43 -22.82 13.77
N SER A 373 3.23 -21.56 13.35
CA SER A 373 3.85 -21.03 12.12
C SER A 373 5.38 -21.05 12.20
N TRP A 374 5.95 -20.65 13.34
CA TRP A 374 7.39 -20.66 13.56
C TRP A 374 7.98 -22.07 13.47
N TYR A 375 7.38 -23.06 14.14
CA TYR A 375 7.83 -24.46 14.02
C TYR A 375 7.67 -25.00 12.59
N GLY A 376 6.61 -24.64 11.87
CA GLY A 376 6.44 -24.94 10.46
C GLY A 376 7.60 -24.41 9.60
N GLU A 377 7.94 -23.12 9.71
CA GLU A 377 9.08 -22.52 8.99
C GLU A 377 10.42 -23.20 9.30
N GLN A 378 10.63 -23.66 10.54
CA GLN A 378 11.83 -24.40 10.93
C GLN A 378 11.81 -25.89 10.54
N GLN A 379 10.80 -26.36 9.78
CA GLN A 379 10.57 -27.77 9.42
C GLN A 379 10.39 -28.70 10.64
N ARG A 380 10.01 -28.13 11.79
CA ARG A 380 9.75 -28.83 13.07
C ARG A 380 8.27 -29.24 13.13
N ILE A 381 7.90 -30.10 12.19
CA ILE A 381 6.51 -30.45 11.88
C ILE A 381 5.84 -31.20 13.04
N GLU A 382 6.56 -31.98 13.83
CA GLU A 382 6.01 -32.71 14.98
C GLU A 382 5.57 -31.71 16.07
N GLU A 383 6.46 -30.81 16.50
CA GLU A 383 6.13 -29.80 17.52
C GLU A 383 5.04 -28.82 17.05
N ALA A 384 5.03 -28.45 15.76
CA ALA A 384 3.97 -27.64 15.18
C ALA A 384 2.59 -28.34 15.30
N ASN A 385 2.52 -29.64 15.01
CA ASN A 385 1.30 -30.43 15.15
C ASN A 385 0.90 -30.64 16.61
N GLU A 386 1.85 -30.78 17.55
CA GLU A 386 1.56 -30.85 18.98
C GLU A 386 0.89 -29.57 19.50
N VAL A 387 1.43 -28.40 19.16
CA VAL A 387 0.84 -27.10 19.55
C VAL A 387 -0.54 -26.92 18.90
N LEU A 388 -0.69 -27.27 17.61
CA LEU A 388 -1.98 -27.24 16.93
C LEU A 388 -3.01 -28.20 17.56
N ALA A 389 -2.58 -29.39 18.00
CA ALA A 389 -3.43 -30.33 18.72
C ALA A 389 -3.88 -29.81 20.09
N GLN A 390 -3.08 -28.96 20.77
CA GLN A 390 -3.54 -28.23 21.96
C GLN A 390 -4.62 -27.20 21.62
N ILE A 391 -4.47 -26.46 20.51
CA ILE A 391 -5.47 -25.49 20.06
C ILE A 391 -6.78 -26.19 19.68
N ASN A 392 -6.71 -27.35 19.02
CA ASN A 392 -7.88 -28.15 18.64
C ASN A 392 -8.68 -28.70 19.83
N LYS A 393 -8.08 -28.81 21.02
CA LYS A 393 -8.75 -29.19 22.27
C LYS A 393 -9.50 -28.03 22.94
N LEU A 394 -9.35 -26.79 22.47
CA LEU A 394 -10.05 -25.64 23.03
C LEU A 394 -11.56 -25.68 22.72
N PRO A 395 -12.42 -25.09 23.57
CA PRO A 395 -13.84 -24.94 23.32
C PRO A 395 -14.14 -24.32 21.95
N ASN A 396 -15.22 -24.74 21.30
CA ASN A 396 -15.58 -24.28 19.96
C ASN A 396 -15.68 -22.75 19.85
N THR A 397 -16.18 -22.08 20.89
CA THR A 397 -16.28 -20.61 20.96
C THR A 397 -14.91 -19.93 20.97
N GLN A 398 -13.92 -20.51 21.65
CA GLN A 398 -12.53 -20.02 21.62
C GLN A 398 -11.91 -20.25 20.25
N ARG A 399 -12.06 -21.45 19.67
CA ARG A 399 -11.51 -21.75 18.33
C ARG A 399 -12.11 -20.84 17.25
N GLN A 400 -13.42 -20.57 17.31
CA GLN A 400 -14.09 -19.61 16.42
C GLN A 400 -13.52 -18.18 16.55
N SER A 401 -13.09 -17.74 17.74
CA SER A 401 -12.45 -16.44 17.92
C SER A 401 -11.03 -16.34 17.35
N LEU A 402 -10.44 -17.46 16.91
CA LEU A 402 -9.14 -17.53 16.24
C LEU A 402 -9.26 -17.57 14.71
N GLU A 403 -10.47 -17.74 14.15
CA GLU A 403 -10.67 -17.77 12.71
C GLU A 403 -10.69 -16.36 12.11
N PRO A 404 -10.20 -16.16 10.87
CA PRO A 404 -9.66 -17.18 9.96
C PRO A 404 -8.17 -17.53 10.18
N LEU A 405 -7.48 -16.90 11.15
CA LEU A 405 -6.04 -17.10 11.34
C LEU A 405 -5.68 -18.54 11.69
N LEU A 406 -6.49 -19.23 12.51
CA LEU A 406 -6.30 -20.65 12.82
C LEU A 406 -6.26 -21.52 11.56
N SER A 407 -7.24 -21.36 10.66
CA SER A 407 -7.27 -22.10 9.40
C SER A 407 -6.14 -21.71 8.44
N ILE A 408 -5.72 -20.44 8.43
CA ILE A 408 -4.55 -19.97 7.66
C ILE A 408 -3.26 -20.61 8.19
N THR A 409 -3.00 -20.55 9.50
CA THR A 409 -1.84 -21.18 10.13
C THR A 409 -1.81 -22.69 9.90
N HIS A 410 -2.95 -23.38 9.99
CA HIS A 410 -3.04 -24.82 9.68
C HIS A 410 -2.78 -25.09 8.19
N SER A 411 -3.34 -24.28 7.29
CA SER A 411 -3.07 -24.38 5.86
C SER A 411 -1.58 -24.21 5.54
N GLN A 412 -0.91 -23.21 6.15
CA GLN A 412 0.54 -23.01 5.99
C GLN A 412 1.33 -24.23 6.48
N LEU A 413 1.00 -24.79 7.65
CA LEU A 413 1.65 -26.00 8.15
C LEU A 413 1.44 -27.23 7.23
N LEU A 414 0.29 -27.32 6.54
CA LEU A 414 0.05 -28.34 5.52
C LEU A 414 0.83 -28.08 4.23
N SER A 415 0.99 -26.82 3.83
CA SER A 415 1.83 -26.39 2.70
C SER A 415 3.30 -26.77 2.89
N GLU A 416 3.86 -26.56 4.09
CA GLU A 416 5.23 -27.00 4.45
C GLU A 416 5.40 -28.52 4.33
N GLN A 417 4.34 -29.30 4.59
CA GLN A 417 4.31 -30.75 4.40
C GLN A 417 4.03 -31.19 2.94
N GLY A 418 3.92 -30.25 2.00
CA GLY A 418 3.53 -30.50 0.61
C GLY A 418 2.07 -30.94 0.42
N LYS A 419 1.24 -30.85 1.46
CA LYS A 419 -0.18 -31.30 1.49
C LYS A 419 -1.13 -30.24 0.91
N TRP A 420 -0.77 -29.68 -0.24
CA TRP A 420 -1.42 -28.54 -0.87
C TRP A 420 -2.93 -28.70 -1.12
N GLN A 421 -3.41 -29.93 -1.38
CA GLN A 421 -4.85 -30.17 -1.52
C GLN A 421 -5.59 -30.02 -0.20
N GLN A 422 -5.05 -30.55 0.91
CA GLN A 422 -5.67 -30.43 2.23
C GLN A 422 -5.65 -28.97 2.72
N ALA A 423 -4.57 -28.25 2.42
CA ALA A 423 -4.47 -26.80 2.62
C ALA A 423 -5.61 -26.05 1.89
N ALA A 424 -5.82 -26.35 0.59
CA ALA A 424 -6.91 -25.78 -0.19
C ALA A 424 -8.29 -26.15 0.38
N ASP A 425 -8.54 -27.42 0.73
CA ASP A 425 -9.84 -27.89 1.24
C ASP A 425 -10.26 -27.16 2.52
N ILE A 426 -9.31 -26.91 3.43
CA ILE A 426 -9.54 -26.12 4.66
C ILE A 426 -9.88 -24.66 4.30
N LEU A 427 -9.10 -24.02 3.45
CA LEU A 427 -9.31 -22.62 3.08
C LEU A 427 -10.59 -22.41 2.24
N GLU A 428 -10.97 -23.36 1.40
CA GLU A 428 -12.26 -23.34 0.68
C GLU A 428 -13.45 -23.33 1.66
N SER A 429 -13.33 -24.03 2.79
CA SER A 429 -14.37 -24.03 3.81
C SER A 429 -14.54 -22.64 4.46
N GLN A 430 -13.43 -21.96 4.77
CA GLN A 430 -13.44 -20.62 5.37
C GLN A 430 -13.81 -19.53 4.37
N GLN A 431 -13.34 -19.62 3.12
CA GLN A 431 -13.67 -18.66 2.06
C GLN A 431 -15.17 -18.61 1.76
N ARG A 432 -15.90 -19.71 2.00
CA ARG A 432 -17.37 -19.72 1.90
C ARG A 432 -18.07 -18.99 3.05
N LEU A 433 -17.44 -18.91 4.23
CA LEU A 433 -17.95 -18.16 5.38
C LEU A 433 -17.61 -16.67 5.30
N TYR A 434 -16.45 -16.36 4.73
CA TYR A 434 -15.90 -15.00 4.60
C TYR A 434 -15.54 -14.70 3.12
N PRO A 435 -16.52 -14.64 2.20
CA PRO A 435 -16.26 -14.49 0.75
C PRO A 435 -15.55 -13.19 0.37
N GLU A 436 -15.68 -12.14 1.18
CA GLU A 436 -15.07 -10.81 0.99
C GLU A 436 -13.58 -10.75 1.35
N ARG A 437 -13.11 -11.59 2.29
CA ARG A 437 -11.73 -11.59 2.79
C ARG A 437 -10.70 -11.82 1.68
N ARG A 438 -9.81 -10.86 1.49
CA ARG A 438 -8.72 -10.88 0.49
C ARG A 438 -7.64 -11.90 0.84
N ASP A 439 -7.23 -11.96 2.10
CA ASP A 439 -6.14 -12.80 2.58
C ASP A 439 -6.43 -14.29 2.37
N LEU A 440 -7.65 -14.73 2.71
CA LEU A 440 -8.12 -16.10 2.44
C LEU A 440 -8.04 -16.43 0.95
N ARG A 441 -8.40 -15.50 0.05
CA ARG A 441 -8.31 -15.72 -1.40
C ARG A 441 -6.86 -15.87 -1.86
N LEU A 442 -5.93 -15.12 -1.27
CA LEU A 442 -4.50 -15.21 -1.60
C LEU A 442 -3.91 -16.56 -1.16
N TYR A 443 -4.10 -16.96 0.09
CA TYR A 443 -3.64 -18.27 0.58
C TYR A 443 -4.32 -19.44 -0.15
N LEU A 444 -5.62 -19.34 -0.44
CA LEU A 444 -6.35 -20.37 -1.19
C LEU A 444 -5.86 -20.46 -2.63
N ALA A 445 -5.59 -19.34 -3.28
CA ALA A 445 -5.05 -19.32 -4.64
C ALA A 445 -3.61 -19.87 -4.71
N GLU A 446 -2.79 -19.65 -3.67
CA GLU A 446 -1.48 -20.31 -3.52
C GLU A 446 -1.65 -21.83 -3.39
N ALA A 447 -2.51 -22.30 -2.47
CA ALA A 447 -2.75 -23.72 -2.26
C ALA A 447 -3.27 -24.41 -3.54
N LEU A 448 -4.25 -23.80 -4.23
CA LEU A 448 -4.78 -24.27 -5.51
C LEU A 448 -3.74 -24.25 -6.64
N THR A 449 -2.85 -23.25 -6.68
CA THR A 449 -1.77 -23.20 -7.68
C THR A 449 -0.81 -24.37 -7.48
N ASN A 450 -0.42 -24.64 -6.23
CA ASN A 450 0.50 -25.73 -5.91
C ASN A 450 -0.15 -27.12 -6.01
N SER A 451 -1.46 -27.26 -5.76
CA SER A 451 -2.24 -28.50 -5.98
C SER A 451 -2.60 -28.79 -7.45
N ASN A 452 -2.01 -28.06 -8.41
CA ASN A 452 -2.24 -28.17 -9.86
C ASN A 452 -3.64 -27.73 -10.33
N GLN A 453 -4.29 -26.80 -9.62
CA GLN A 453 -5.57 -26.19 -9.98
C GLN A 453 -5.47 -24.68 -10.35
N PRO A 454 -4.50 -24.24 -11.19
CA PRO A 454 -4.23 -22.81 -11.40
C PRO A 454 -5.38 -22.01 -12.03
N LEU A 455 -6.29 -22.66 -12.78
CA LEU A 455 -7.48 -21.97 -13.33
C LEU A 455 -8.45 -21.52 -12.23
N ARG A 456 -8.59 -22.30 -11.14
CA ARG A 456 -9.40 -21.92 -9.97
C ARG A 456 -8.72 -20.77 -9.20
N ALA A 457 -7.41 -20.84 -9.03
CA ALA A 457 -6.62 -19.74 -8.46
C ALA A 457 -6.80 -18.44 -9.24
N GLN A 458 -6.72 -18.45 -10.57
CA GLN A 458 -6.98 -17.27 -11.40
C GLN A 458 -8.39 -16.69 -11.22
N ALA A 459 -9.41 -17.54 -11.09
CA ALA A 459 -10.79 -17.09 -10.89
C ALA A 459 -10.99 -16.36 -9.55
N LEU A 460 -10.28 -16.78 -8.49
CA LEU A 460 -10.31 -16.12 -7.18
C LEU A 460 -9.55 -14.79 -7.15
N LEU A 461 -8.45 -14.70 -7.91
CA LEU A 461 -7.53 -13.56 -7.86
C LEU A 461 -7.90 -12.39 -8.77
N LYS A 462 -8.49 -12.64 -9.96
CA LYS A 462 -8.86 -11.57 -10.91
C LYS A 462 -9.71 -10.46 -10.28
N PRO A 463 -10.77 -10.76 -9.49
CA PRO A 463 -11.56 -9.72 -8.83
C PRO A 463 -10.75 -8.85 -7.86
N LEU A 464 -9.69 -9.37 -7.24
CA LEU A 464 -8.84 -8.56 -6.35
C LEU A 464 -8.09 -7.49 -7.13
N THR A 465 -7.51 -7.84 -8.27
CA THR A 465 -6.77 -6.90 -9.12
C THR A 465 -7.66 -5.91 -9.87
N GLU A 466 -8.92 -6.28 -10.12
CA GLU A 466 -9.94 -5.39 -10.68
C GLU A 466 -10.44 -4.38 -9.63
N GLN A 467 -10.62 -4.81 -8.38
CA GLN A 467 -11.06 -3.96 -7.26
C GLN A 467 -9.93 -3.06 -6.73
N GLN A 468 -8.71 -3.57 -6.64
CA GLN A 468 -7.54 -2.87 -6.14
C GLN A 468 -6.35 -3.11 -7.09
N PRO A 469 -6.20 -2.31 -8.16
CA PRO A 469 -5.09 -2.46 -9.10
C PRO A 469 -3.70 -2.35 -8.47
N SER A 470 -3.57 -1.68 -7.30
CA SER A 470 -2.35 -1.58 -6.51
C SER A 470 -1.98 -2.84 -5.70
N ASP A 471 -2.81 -3.89 -5.71
CA ASP A 471 -2.57 -5.14 -5.00
C ASP A 471 -1.49 -6.00 -5.67
N ARG A 472 -0.25 -5.78 -5.23
CA ARG A 472 0.93 -6.52 -5.68
C ARG A 472 0.84 -8.03 -5.46
N TYR A 473 0.25 -8.49 -4.36
CA TYR A 473 0.20 -9.91 -4.03
C TYR A 473 -0.77 -10.62 -4.97
N ALA A 474 -1.92 -10.02 -5.26
CA ALA A 474 -2.84 -10.58 -6.23
C ALA A 474 -2.19 -10.67 -7.64
N TRP A 475 -1.40 -9.67 -8.05
CA TRP A 475 -0.61 -9.76 -9.30
C TRP A 475 0.47 -10.85 -9.27
N GLN A 476 1.22 -10.98 -8.17
CA GLN A 476 2.24 -12.03 -8.01
C GLN A 476 1.62 -13.44 -8.01
N SER A 477 0.53 -13.65 -7.27
CA SER A 477 -0.22 -14.91 -7.28
C SER A 477 -0.83 -15.20 -8.67
N LEU A 478 -1.31 -14.18 -9.40
CA LEU A 478 -1.77 -14.35 -10.78
C LEU A 478 -0.63 -14.74 -11.72
N GLN A 479 0.55 -14.12 -11.58
CA GLN A 479 1.75 -14.52 -12.32
C GLN A 479 2.07 -16.00 -12.05
N LEU A 480 2.21 -16.40 -10.78
CA LEU A 480 2.54 -17.78 -10.39
C LEU A 480 1.50 -18.79 -10.89
N ALA A 481 0.21 -18.48 -10.78
CA ALA A 481 -0.86 -19.31 -11.33
C ALA A 481 -0.76 -19.45 -12.85
N ASN A 482 -0.35 -18.40 -13.58
CA ASN A 482 -0.15 -18.48 -15.03
C ASN A 482 1.13 -19.20 -15.43
N GLU A 483 2.23 -19.03 -14.69
CA GLU A 483 3.46 -19.81 -14.89
C GLU A 483 3.24 -21.30 -14.63
N LYS A 484 2.44 -21.65 -13.61
CA LYS A 484 2.00 -23.02 -13.34
C LYS A 484 1.14 -23.55 -14.49
N LEU A 485 0.11 -22.78 -14.91
CA LEU A 485 -0.76 -23.16 -16.02
C LEU A 485 0.02 -23.37 -17.32
N ALA A 486 1.01 -22.52 -17.62
CA ALA A 486 1.85 -22.67 -18.81
C ALA A 486 2.65 -23.98 -18.80
N LYS A 487 3.12 -24.43 -17.62
CA LYS A 487 3.86 -25.68 -17.44
C LYS A 487 2.97 -26.93 -17.45
N THR A 488 1.70 -26.83 -17.06
CA THR A 488 0.77 -27.96 -16.93
C THR A 488 -0.32 -28.03 -18.01
N ALA A 489 -0.39 -27.05 -18.92
CA ALA A 489 -1.38 -27.02 -19.99
C ALA A 489 -1.11 -28.10 -21.05
N THR A 490 -2.14 -28.87 -21.40
CA THR A 490 -2.10 -29.87 -22.47
C THR A 490 -2.19 -29.26 -23.87
N SER A 491 -2.71 -28.03 -24.00
CA SER A 491 -2.80 -27.29 -25.26
C SER A 491 -1.65 -26.28 -25.39
N PRO A 492 -0.85 -26.34 -26.49
CA PRO A 492 0.19 -25.34 -26.75
C PRO A 492 -0.35 -23.91 -26.83
N GLN A 493 -1.57 -23.72 -27.34
CA GLN A 493 -2.22 -22.40 -27.39
C GLN A 493 -2.50 -21.86 -25.98
N LEU A 494 -2.99 -22.72 -25.07
CA LEU A 494 -3.23 -22.36 -23.68
C LEU A 494 -1.92 -22.06 -22.95
N ALA A 495 -0.87 -22.86 -23.18
CA ALA A 495 0.46 -22.65 -22.61
C ALA A 495 1.07 -21.30 -23.03
N ASN A 496 0.93 -20.93 -24.30
CA ASN A 496 1.42 -19.65 -24.83
C ASN A 496 0.62 -18.45 -24.27
N ILE A 497 -0.72 -18.55 -24.20
CA ILE A 497 -1.57 -17.50 -23.61
C ILE A 497 -1.26 -17.32 -22.12
N ALA A 498 -1.10 -18.42 -21.37
CA ALA A 498 -0.69 -18.38 -19.98
C ALA A 498 0.69 -17.73 -19.80
N THR A 499 1.66 -18.04 -20.67
CA THR A 499 3.00 -17.41 -20.68
C THR A 499 2.92 -15.90 -20.90
N ILE A 500 2.11 -15.44 -21.86
CA ILE A 500 1.88 -14.01 -22.12
C ILE A 500 1.23 -13.33 -20.92
N ASN A 501 0.22 -13.94 -20.32
CA ASN A 501 -0.45 -13.39 -19.14
C ASN A 501 0.47 -13.35 -17.91
N ALA A 502 1.34 -14.35 -17.70
CA ALA A 502 2.36 -14.30 -16.64
C ALA A 502 3.29 -13.09 -16.80
N LEU A 503 3.73 -12.77 -18.03
CA LEU A 503 4.54 -11.58 -18.31
C LEU A 503 3.77 -10.27 -18.07
N ARG A 504 2.48 -10.21 -18.43
CA ARG A 504 1.61 -9.05 -18.14
C ARG A 504 1.43 -8.84 -16.64
N TYR A 505 1.11 -9.89 -15.88
CA TYR A 505 0.93 -9.81 -14.43
C TYR A 505 2.24 -9.49 -13.68
N ARG A 506 3.37 -10.02 -14.16
CA ARG A 506 4.72 -9.60 -13.70
C ARG A 506 4.97 -8.11 -13.93
N SER A 507 4.53 -7.58 -15.08
CA SER A 507 4.65 -6.16 -15.39
C SER A 507 3.85 -5.28 -14.41
N TYR A 508 2.64 -5.69 -14.04
CA TYR A 508 1.87 -4.97 -13.02
C TYR A 508 2.55 -4.97 -11.64
N ASP A 509 3.09 -6.09 -11.14
CA ASP A 509 3.91 -6.05 -9.91
C ASP A 509 5.10 -5.11 -10.06
N GLN A 510 5.81 -5.17 -11.19
CA GLN A 510 6.98 -4.34 -11.44
C GLN A 510 6.63 -2.85 -11.46
N LEU A 511 5.51 -2.45 -12.09
CA LEU A 511 4.95 -1.11 -12.03
C LEU A 511 4.72 -0.67 -10.58
N TRP A 512 3.95 -1.45 -9.82
CA TRP A 512 3.62 -1.14 -8.42
C TRP A 512 4.80 -1.25 -7.43
N ASN A 513 5.96 -1.69 -7.91
CA ASN A 513 7.27 -1.68 -7.22
C ASN A 513 8.22 -0.59 -7.80
N GLY A 514 7.72 0.35 -8.60
CA GLY A 514 8.53 1.44 -9.20
C GLY A 514 9.57 0.97 -10.24
N ARG A 515 9.50 -0.28 -10.72
CA ARG A 515 10.45 -0.89 -11.67
C ARG A 515 9.96 -0.71 -13.11
N TYR A 516 9.73 0.53 -13.53
CA TYR A 516 9.11 0.85 -14.83
C TYR A 516 9.83 0.19 -16.03
N GLU A 517 11.16 0.20 -16.08
CA GLU A 517 11.92 -0.43 -17.17
C GLU A 517 11.76 -1.96 -17.22
N SER A 518 11.74 -2.61 -16.05
CA SER A 518 11.47 -4.05 -15.97
C SER A 518 10.04 -4.35 -16.42
N ALA A 519 9.09 -3.51 -16.05
CA ALA A 519 7.69 -3.63 -16.42
C ALA A 519 7.48 -3.47 -17.95
N LEU A 520 8.13 -2.48 -18.57
CA LEU A 520 8.16 -2.30 -20.03
C LEU A 520 8.85 -3.46 -20.74
N THR A 521 9.93 -4.00 -20.17
CA THR A 521 10.62 -5.19 -20.70
C THR A 521 9.68 -6.41 -20.71
N SER A 522 8.99 -6.68 -19.60
CA SER A 522 8.02 -7.78 -19.50
C SER A 522 6.88 -7.65 -20.52
N LEU A 523 6.34 -6.45 -20.75
CA LEU A 523 5.32 -6.22 -21.78
C LEU A 523 5.87 -6.29 -23.21
N THR A 524 7.11 -5.91 -23.44
CA THR A 524 7.76 -6.05 -24.75
C THR A 524 7.92 -7.52 -25.12
N GLN A 525 8.31 -8.36 -24.16
CA GLN A 525 8.33 -9.82 -24.32
C GLN A 525 6.91 -10.39 -24.55
N ALA A 526 5.92 -9.95 -23.76
CA ALA A 526 4.52 -10.34 -23.93
C ALA A 526 3.97 -9.99 -25.32
N LYS A 527 4.33 -8.80 -25.83
CA LYS A 527 3.98 -8.31 -27.16
C LYS A 527 4.58 -9.19 -28.27
N GLN A 528 5.89 -9.45 -28.23
CA GLN A 528 6.58 -10.30 -29.20
C GLN A 528 5.95 -11.71 -29.27
N LEU A 529 5.65 -12.32 -28.12
CA LEU A 529 4.96 -13.61 -28.08
C LEU A 529 3.53 -13.55 -28.65
N THR A 530 2.81 -12.45 -28.44
CA THR A 530 1.45 -12.25 -28.99
C THR A 530 1.47 -12.05 -30.51
N GLU A 531 2.46 -11.32 -31.04
CA GLU A 531 2.66 -11.12 -32.48
C GLU A 531 3.01 -12.46 -33.18
N ASN A 532 3.87 -13.28 -32.56
CA ASN A 532 4.19 -14.63 -33.06
C ASN A 532 2.97 -15.58 -33.05
N LEU A 533 2.09 -15.47 -32.04
CA LEU A 533 0.81 -16.21 -32.02
C LEU A 533 -0.13 -15.76 -33.14
N GLN A 534 -0.18 -14.45 -33.43
CA GLN A 534 -1.02 -13.92 -34.52
C GLN A 534 -0.57 -14.42 -35.90
N ALA A 535 0.74 -14.68 -36.08
CA ALA A 535 1.30 -15.24 -37.31
C ALA A 535 1.04 -16.76 -37.48
N THR A 536 0.72 -17.49 -36.42
CA THR A 536 0.60 -18.96 -36.41
C THR A 536 -0.81 -19.50 -36.24
N ALA A 537 -1.76 -18.70 -35.74
CA ALA A 537 -3.17 -19.07 -35.57
C ALA A 537 -4.11 -18.16 -36.37
N GLN A 538 -5.35 -18.60 -36.59
CA GLN A 538 -6.40 -17.76 -37.21
C GLN A 538 -6.84 -16.61 -36.29
N SER A 539 -6.03 -15.55 -36.23
CA SER A 539 -6.35 -14.12 -36.01
C SER A 539 -7.09 -13.68 -34.71
N ASN A 540 -8.18 -14.33 -34.33
CA ASN A 540 -9.27 -13.66 -33.60
C ASN A 540 -8.99 -13.47 -32.10
N SER A 541 -8.23 -14.35 -31.45
CA SER A 541 -7.88 -14.21 -30.03
C SER A 541 -6.64 -13.33 -29.78
N ALA A 542 -5.79 -13.10 -30.79
CA ALA A 542 -4.54 -12.37 -30.64
C ALA A 542 -4.72 -10.84 -30.69
N ARG A 543 -5.63 -10.34 -31.54
CA ARG A 543 -5.86 -8.89 -31.69
C ARG A 543 -6.27 -8.18 -30.39
N PRO A 544 -7.23 -8.69 -29.58
CA PRO A 544 -7.60 -8.04 -28.31
C PRO A 544 -6.45 -8.05 -27.29
N LEU A 545 -5.68 -9.15 -27.26
CA LEU A 545 -4.53 -9.28 -26.36
C LEU A 545 -3.42 -8.29 -26.72
N LEU A 546 -3.12 -8.12 -28.01
CA LEU A 546 -2.16 -7.14 -28.49
C LEU A 546 -2.62 -5.70 -28.23
N ALA A 547 -3.92 -5.40 -28.38
CA ALA A 547 -4.48 -4.10 -28.03
C ALA A 547 -4.31 -3.79 -26.54
N ASN A 548 -4.63 -4.75 -25.66
CA ASN A 548 -4.43 -4.63 -24.22
C ASN A 548 -2.95 -4.38 -23.86
N ILE A 549 -2.01 -5.16 -24.41
CA ILE A 549 -0.58 -5.00 -24.14
C ILE A 549 -0.06 -3.62 -24.60
N ASN A 550 -0.53 -3.11 -25.75
CA ASN A 550 -0.16 -1.76 -26.20
C ASN A 550 -0.74 -0.66 -25.27
N ALA A 551 -1.94 -0.85 -24.72
CA ALA A 551 -2.52 0.04 -23.73
C ALA A 551 -1.76 0.00 -22.39
N GLU A 552 -1.36 -1.20 -21.94
CA GLU A 552 -0.53 -1.43 -20.75
C GLU A 552 0.84 -0.74 -20.90
N ILE A 553 1.51 -0.89 -22.06
CA ILE A 553 2.76 -0.18 -22.36
C ILE A 553 2.58 1.34 -22.29
N LYS A 554 1.47 1.87 -22.82
CA LYS A 554 1.17 3.31 -22.73
C LYS A 554 0.98 3.76 -21.29
N ALA A 555 0.22 3.02 -20.48
CA ALA A 555 -0.02 3.34 -19.08
C ALA A 555 1.29 3.37 -18.27
N ILE A 556 2.19 2.39 -18.48
CA ILE A 556 3.48 2.33 -17.76
C ILE A 556 4.40 3.47 -18.18
N LYS A 557 4.40 3.88 -19.46
CA LYS A 557 5.11 5.09 -19.89
C LYS A 557 4.56 6.33 -19.19
N THR A 558 3.24 6.53 -19.19
CA THR A 558 2.61 7.66 -18.49
C THR A 558 2.90 7.67 -16.98
N ALA A 559 2.98 6.51 -16.32
CA ALA A 559 3.37 6.43 -14.91
C ALA A 559 4.87 6.71 -14.70
N LYS A 560 5.74 6.24 -15.60
CA LYS A 560 7.19 6.52 -15.57
C LYS A 560 7.49 8.01 -15.79
N ASP A 561 6.80 8.63 -16.74
CA ASP A 561 7.00 10.02 -17.15
C ASP A 561 6.32 11.02 -16.18
N PHE A 562 5.64 10.53 -15.13
CA PHE A 562 5.02 11.34 -14.09
C PHE A 562 6.02 11.62 -12.95
N GLU A 563 6.47 12.87 -12.87
CA GLU A 563 7.21 13.41 -11.73
C GLU A 563 6.35 14.46 -11.00
N PRO A 564 6.16 14.35 -9.66
CA PRO A 564 5.31 15.24 -8.87
C PRO A 564 5.63 16.74 -8.95
#